data_AF-A0A067S8D9-F1
#
_entry.id   AF-A0A067S8D9-F1
#
_cell.length_a   1.000
_cell.length_b   1.000
_cell.length_c   1.000
_cell.angle_alpha   90.00
_cell.angle_beta   90.00
_cell.angle_gamma   90.00
#
_symmetry.space_group_name_H-M   'P 1'
#
loop_
_entity.id
_entity.type
_entity.pdbx_description
1 polymer ?
#
loop_
_entity_poly.entity_id
_entity_poly.type
_entity_poly.pdbx_seq_one_letter_code
_entity_poly.pdbx_strand_id
1 'polypeptide(L)'
;MATTKVFPIQDWMLFNATSVKTEFLGVGKPKPKPKRAVAASVRKSKRQGRVTKGPLKLPVAQRLKAGKGALCRHGKYWYPVRLLQKQEGNTWLVRWWRGCKFGHQGPPQLDSSVPEESLVDELWQDQQARRAIQLGQWAQASELPEDDDILAYYWLQAPYPPEVDEILSPYRELFSYLIDLTFTGPDATSPDLDPFEIPAVNAVRKRLASSSRDLTSRFLGEGILDYGDISYLTHAQLLNWIHHNVPGAQDLTTRKILGRVTDAHAVTIYIAAAKEKELIAGCEDFPEDGTAEEKQNILWQEAWEYQCNHHLVQPKG
;
A
#
# COMPACT_ATOMS: atom_id res chain seq x y z
N MET A 1 12.92 40.53 13.67
CA MET A 1 11.94 40.86 12.61
C MET A 1 12.53 40.46 11.28
N ALA A 2 12.12 39.31 10.75
CA ALA A 2 12.43 38.88 9.39
C ALA A 2 11.28 37.99 8.92
N THR A 3 10.80 38.33 7.75
CA THR A 3 9.52 38.00 7.11
C THR A 3 9.32 36.52 6.79
N THR A 4 8.22 35.97 7.31
CA THR A 4 7.60 34.72 6.90
C THR A 4 7.12 34.82 5.45
N LYS A 5 7.68 34.02 4.54
CA LYS A 5 7.10 33.81 3.21
C LYS A 5 6.10 32.65 3.29
N VAL A 6 4.82 33.02 3.27
CA VAL A 6 3.68 32.13 3.10
C VAL A 6 3.64 31.72 1.63
N PHE A 7 3.74 30.42 1.34
CA PHE A 7 3.43 29.86 0.02
C PHE A 7 2.01 29.29 0.04
N PRO A 8 1.12 29.70 -0.90
CA PRO A 8 -0.24 29.18 -0.98
C PRO A 8 -0.26 27.80 -1.65
N ILE A 9 -0.85 26.82 -0.98
CA ILE A 9 -1.19 25.50 -1.54
C ILE A 9 -2.58 25.61 -2.17
N GLN A 10 -2.65 26.03 -3.42
CA GLN A 10 -3.76 25.81 -4.35
C GLN A 10 -3.17 25.61 -5.76
N ASP A 11 -3.90 24.88 -6.61
CA ASP A 11 -3.60 24.54 -8.01
C ASP A 11 -2.78 23.27 -8.28
N TRP A 12 -3.29 22.11 -7.83
CA TRP A 12 -2.97 20.81 -8.45
C TRP A 12 -4.23 20.18 -9.05
N MET A 13 -4.79 20.84 -10.07
CA MET A 13 -5.63 20.22 -11.09
C MET A 13 -5.48 21.04 -12.36
N LEU A 14 -4.67 20.57 -13.30
CA LEU A 14 -4.77 20.82 -14.74
C LEU A 14 -3.54 20.19 -15.40
N PHE A 15 -3.69 18.95 -15.88
CA PHE A 15 -2.87 18.52 -17.02
C PHE A 15 -3.73 17.87 -18.09
N ASN A 16 -3.51 18.40 -19.29
CA ASN A 16 -4.29 18.29 -20.49
C ASN A 16 -4.34 16.86 -21.04
N ALA A 17 -5.55 16.43 -21.41
CA ALA A 17 -5.74 15.34 -22.34
C ALA A 17 -5.43 15.82 -23.77
N THR A 18 -4.18 15.65 -24.21
CA THR A 18 -3.84 15.75 -25.63
C THR A 18 -4.27 14.47 -26.36
N SER A 19 -5.37 14.61 -27.11
CA SER A 19 -5.89 13.65 -28.07
C SER A 19 -4.86 13.39 -29.18
N VAL A 20 -4.32 12.18 -29.24
CA VAL A 20 -3.59 11.69 -30.41
C VAL A 20 -4.61 11.11 -31.38
N LYS A 21 -4.84 11.83 -32.49
CA LYS A 21 -5.56 11.34 -33.66
C LYS A 21 -4.68 10.35 -34.41
N THR A 22 -5.08 9.08 -34.47
CA THR A 22 -4.49 8.10 -35.38
C THR A 22 -5.31 8.07 -36.66
N GLU A 23 -4.73 8.59 -37.74
CA GLU A 23 -5.26 8.51 -39.09
C GLU A 23 -5.18 7.06 -39.59
N PHE A 24 -6.34 6.46 -39.91
CA PHE A 24 -6.39 5.19 -40.65
C PHE A 24 -6.52 5.48 -42.14
N LEU A 25 -5.45 5.17 -42.88
CA LEU A 25 -5.42 5.11 -44.34
C LEU A 25 -6.37 4.01 -44.86
N GLY A 26 -7.16 4.39 -45.87
CA GLY A 26 -8.27 3.61 -46.37
C GLY A 26 -7.89 2.38 -47.21
N VAL A 27 -8.80 1.41 -47.23
CA VAL A 27 -8.86 0.35 -48.25
C VAL A 27 -10.33 0.05 -48.57
N GLY A 28 -10.70 0.30 -49.83
CA GLY A 28 -11.65 -0.47 -50.65
C GLY A 28 -13.10 -0.67 -50.17
N LYS A 29 -14.04 0.10 -50.74
CA LYS A 29 -15.48 -0.24 -50.75
C LYS A 29 -15.75 -1.47 -51.66
N PRO A 30 -16.47 -2.51 -51.21
CA PRO A 30 -17.07 -3.49 -52.12
C PRO A 30 -18.52 -3.11 -52.49
N LYS A 31 -18.85 -3.30 -53.77
CA LYS A 31 -20.15 -3.06 -54.41
C LYS A 31 -21.30 -3.91 -53.82
N PRO A 32 -22.57 -3.44 -53.88
CA PRO A 32 -23.72 -4.18 -53.37
C PRO A 32 -24.11 -5.32 -54.32
N LYS A 33 -24.38 -6.51 -53.76
CA LYS A 33 -24.98 -7.66 -54.46
C LYS A 33 -26.46 -7.83 -54.06
N PRO A 34 -27.29 -8.42 -54.95
CA PRO A 34 -28.74 -8.22 -54.94
C PRO A 34 -29.47 -9.00 -53.84
N LYS A 35 -30.59 -8.43 -53.39
CA LYS A 35 -31.53 -9.02 -52.43
C LYS A 35 -32.12 -10.32 -53.00
N ARG A 36 -31.84 -11.45 -52.36
CA ARG A 36 -32.61 -12.69 -52.53
C ARG A 36 -33.59 -12.80 -51.36
N ALA A 37 -34.88 -12.73 -51.68
CA ALA A 37 -35.96 -13.08 -50.77
C ALA A 37 -35.87 -14.58 -50.46
N VAL A 38 -35.78 -14.92 -49.17
CA VAL A 38 -35.98 -16.29 -48.69
C VAL A 38 -37.01 -16.23 -47.58
N ALA A 39 -38.20 -16.75 -47.89
CA ALA A 39 -39.24 -17.00 -46.92
C ALA A 39 -38.75 -18.07 -45.94
N ALA A 40 -38.74 -17.75 -44.65
CA ALA A 40 -38.44 -18.70 -43.58
C ALA A 40 -39.57 -18.70 -42.55
N SER A 41 -40.46 -19.67 -42.78
CA SER A 41 -41.34 -20.38 -41.86
C SER A 41 -41.28 -19.96 -40.38
N VAL A 42 -42.37 -19.34 -39.92
CA VAL A 42 -42.69 -19.12 -38.51
C VAL A 42 -43.00 -20.47 -37.85
N ARG A 43 -42.00 -21.08 -37.21
CA ARG A 43 -42.24 -22.16 -36.23
C ARG A 43 -42.56 -21.52 -34.88
N LYS A 44 -43.86 -21.46 -34.54
CA LYS A 44 -44.34 -21.20 -33.17
C LYS A 44 -43.90 -22.37 -32.28
N SER A 45 -42.74 -22.28 -31.64
CA SER A 45 -42.42 -23.17 -30.54
C SER A 45 -43.22 -22.70 -29.31
N LYS A 46 -44.09 -23.57 -28.81
CA LYS A 46 -44.72 -23.45 -27.49
C LYS A 46 -43.59 -23.41 -26.46
N ARG A 47 -43.14 -22.22 -26.07
CA ARG A 47 -42.37 -22.02 -24.84
C ARG A 47 -43.30 -22.34 -23.68
N GLN A 48 -43.26 -23.59 -23.23
CA GLN A 48 -43.78 -23.97 -21.92
C GLN A 48 -43.23 -22.97 -20.90
N GLY A 49 -44.13 -22.32 -20.19
CA GLY A 49 -43.81 -21.37 -19.13
C GLY A 49 -42.82 -22.03 -18.18
N ARG A 50 -41.57 -21.54 -18.20
CA ARG A 50 -40.62 -21.80 -17.15
C ARG A 50 -41.27 -21.21 -15.91
N VAL A 51 -41.72 -22.05 -14.98
CA VAL A 51 -42.14 -21.63 -13.65
C VAL A 51 -40.98 -20.83 -13.09
N THR A 52 -41.13 -19.51 -13.10
CA THR A 52 -40.24 -18.60 -12.40
C THR A 52 -40.44 -18.93 -10.94
N LYS A 53 -39.57 -19.78 -10.38
CA LYS A 53 -39.41 -19.88 -8.93
C LYS A 53 -39.27 -18.45 -8.42
N GLY A 54 -40.26 -18.02 -7.63
CA GLY A 54 -40.33 -16.65 -7.12
C GLY A 54 -39.06 -16.28 -6.33
N PRO A 55 -38.85 -14.99 -6.07
CA PRO A 55 -37.63 -14.50 -5.44
C PRO A 55 -37.41 -15.19 -4.08
N LEU A 56 -36.16 -15.60 -3.82
CA LEU A 56 -35.73 -16.14 -2.52
C LEU A 56 -35.85 -15.04 -1.45
N LYS A 57 -36.96 -15.03 -0.72
CA LYS A 57 -37.36 -14.07 0.32
C LYS A 57 -36.65 -14.31 1.67
N LEU A 58 -35.34 -14.53 1.71
CA LEU A 58 -34.66 -14.50 3.01
C LEU A 58 -34.53 -13.03 3.45
N PRO A 59 -34.86 -12.68 4.71
CA PRO A 59 -34.63 -11.35 5.26
C PRO A 59 -33.16 -10.94 5.13
N VAL A 60 -32.88 -9.63 5.00
CA VAL A 60 -31.52 -9.08 4.85
C VAL A 60 -30.57 -9.65 5.92
N ALA A 61 -31.00 -9.73 7.18
CA ALA A 61 -30.32 -10.38 8.31
C ALA A 61 -29.70 -11.75 8.01
N GLN A 62 -30.39 -12.56 7.20
CA GLN A 62 -29.99 -13.94 6.88
C GLN A 62 -29.11 -14.02 5.62
N ARG A 63 -29.05 -12.92 4.84
CA ARG A 63 -28.26 -12.83 3.60
C ARG A 63 -26.90 -12.16 3.83
N LEU A 64 -26.79 -11.31 4.85
CA LEU A 64 -25.54 -10.68 5.28
C LEU A 64 -24.64 -11.72 5.96
N LYS A 65 -23.38 -11.80 5.52
CA LYS A 65 -22.36 -12.70 6.07
C LYS A 65 -21.03 -11.98 6.15
N ALA A 66 -20.25 -12.26 7.19
CA ALA A 66 -18.88 -11.80 7.30
C ALA A 66 -18.07 -12.18 6.05
N GLY A 67 -17.18 -11.28 5.61
CA GLY A 67 -16.38 -11.39 4.40
C GLY A 67 -17.09 -10.98 3.11
N LYS A 68 -18.43 -10.86 3.10
CA LYS A 68 -19.21 -10.53 1.89
C LYS A 68 -19.21 -9.03 1.60
N GLY A 69 -19.32 -8.68 0.31
CA GLY A 69 -19.57 -7.30 -0.11
C GLY A 69 -21.02 -6.90 0.11
N ALA A 70 -21.24 -5.64 0.52
CA ALA A 70 -22.55 -5.04 0.69
C ALA A 70 -22.52 -3.56 0.29
N LEU A 71 -23.68 -2.92 0.25
CA LEU A 71 -23.81 -1.46 0.17
C LEU A 71 -24.24 -0.93 1.53
N CYS A 72 -23.53 0.09 2.02
CA CYS A 72 -23.89 0.81 3.22
C CYS A 72 -24.33 2.23 2.88
N ARG A 73 -25.39 2.70 3.53
CA ARG A 73 -25.89 4.05 3.37
C ARG A 73 -25.07 5.03 4.21
N HIS A 74 -24.59 6.10 3.59
CA HIS A 74 -23.97 7.24 4.26
C HIS A 74 -24.62 8.53 3.76
N GLY A 75 -25.39 9.19 4.62
CA GLY A 75 -26.23 10.32 4.25
C GLY A 75 -27.28 9.93 3.20
N LYS A 76 -27.20 10.57 2.03
CA LYS A 76 -28.14 10.33 0.91
C LYS A 76 -27.71 9.17 0.00
N TYR A 77 -26.43 8.82 0.01
CA TYR A 77 -25.85 7.91 -0.97
C TYR A 77 -25.50 6.54 -0.37
N TRP A 78 -25.35 5.55 -1.25
CA TRP A 78 -24.92 4.20 -0.92
C TRP A 78 -23.51 3.96 -1.42
N TYR A 79 -22.66 3.39 -0.58
CA TYR A 79 -21.26 3.11 -0.90
C TYR A 79 -20.95 1.63 -0.68
N PRO A 80 -20.00 1.09 -1.45
CA PRO A 80 -19.57 -0.28 -1.28
C PRO A 80 -18.76 -0.47 0.01
N VAL A 81 -19.09 -1.54 0.73
CA VAL A 81 -18.44 -1.96 1.97
C VAL A 81 -18.18 -3.46 1.97
N ARG A 82 -17.23 -3.89 2.81
CA ARG A 82 -17.03 -5.30 3.18
C ARG A 82 -17.53 -5.51 4.61
N LEU A 83 -18.38 -6.51 4.80
CA LEU A 83 -18.85 -6.90 6.13
C LEU A 83 -17.72 -7.62 6.85
N LEU A 84 -17.28 -7.12 8.00
CA LEU A 84 -16.22 -7.76 8.78
C LEU A 84 -16.81 -8.72 9.81
N GLN A 85 -17.67 -8.20 10.69
CA GLN A 85 -18.22 -8.97 11.80
C GLN A 85 -19.61 -8.45 12.19
N LYS A 86 -20.51 -9.35 12.56
CA LYS A 86 -21.78 -8.98 13.19
C LYS A 86 -21.54 -8.72 14.67
N GLN A 87 -21.94 -7.54 15.14
CA GLN A 87 -21.84 -7.11 16.53
C GLN A 87 -23.19 -7.27 17.25
N GLU A 88 -23.19 -7.08 18.57
CA GLU A 88 -24.41 -7.10 19.38
C GLU A 88 -25.36 -5.95 18.96
N GLY A 89 -26.67 -6.15 19.14
CA GLY A 89 -27.68 -5.14 18.81
C GLY A 89 -27.99 -4.95 17.32
N ASN A 90 -27.84 -6.00 16.49
CA ASN A 90 -28.08 -5.93 15.03
C ASN A 90 -27.25 -4.87 14.29
N THR A 91 -26.01 -4.69 14.75
CA THR A 91 -25.02 -3.85 14.08
C THR A 91 -23.98 -4.71 13.39
N TRP A 92 -23.31 -4.12 12.40
CA TRP A 92 -22.24 -4.75 11.64
C TRP A 92 -21.02 -3.84 11.67
N LEU A 93 -19.88 -4.42 12.01
CA LEU A 93 -18.59 -3.80 11.72
C LEU A 93 -18.33 -3.92 10.23
N VAL A 94 -18.17 -2.78 9.56
CA VAL A 94 -17.94 -2.72 8.12
C VAL A 94 -16.69 -1.96 7.79
N ARG A 95 -16.03 -2.39 6.72
CA ARG A 95 -14.92 -1.68 6.10
C ARG A 95 -15.36 -1.07 4.79
N TRP A 96 -15.26 0.25 4.70
CA TRP A 96 -15.58 0.98 3.47
C TRP A 96 -14.54 0.67 2.39
N TRP A 97 -14.96 0.58 1.14
CA TRP A 97 -13.99 0.45 0.04
C TRP A 97 -13.11 1.69 -0.04
N ARG A 98 -11.85 1.47 -0.44
CA ARG A 98 -10.89 2.55 -0.67
C ARG A 98 -11.41 3.51 -1.76
N GLY A 99 -11.08 4.78 -1.63
CA GLY A 99 -11.45 5.81 -2.61
C GLY A 99 -12.92 6.24 -2.60
N CYS A 100 -13.74 5.82 -1.62
CA CYS A 100 -15.08 6.38 -1.43
C CYS A 100 -14.98 7.89 -1.15
N LYS A 101 -15.69 8.70 -1.96
CA LYS A 101 -15.76 10.15 -1.81
C LYS A 101 -17.04 10.50 -1.06
N PHE A 102 -16.87 10.83 0.21
CA PHE A 102 -17.97 11.24 1.08
C PHE A 102 -18.22 12.73 0.90
N GLY A 103 -19.50 13.13 0.85
CA GLY A 103 -19.89 14.53 0.76
C GLY A 103 -19.65 15.28 2.08
N HIS A 104 -20.48 16.29 2.35
CA HIS A 104 -20.33 17.20 3.49
C HIS A 104 -20.38 16.57 4.89
N GLN A 105 -20.73 15.29 5.01
CA GLN A 105 -20.73 14.56 6.29
C GLN A 105 -19.35 14.00 6.66
N GLY A 106 -18.34 14.16 5.79
CA GLY A 106 -16.99 13.64 6.01
C GLY A 106 -16.91 12.12 5.88
N PRO A 107 -15.69 11.54 5.87
CA PRO A 107 -15.52 10.11 5.85
C PRO A 107 -15.95 9.48 7.19
N PRO A 108 -16.69 8.38 7.17
CA PRO A 108 -16.90 7.56 8.37
C PRO A 108 -15.57 6.97 8.84
N GLN A 109 -15.49 6.59 10.11
CA GLN A 109 -14.35 5.82 10.62
C GLN A 109 -14.16 4.54 9.79
N LEU A 110 -12.90 4.19 9.50
CA LEU A 110 -12.51 3.10 8.58
C LEU A 110 -13.22 1.78 8.87
N ASP A 111 -13.28 1.41 10.16
CA ASP A 111 -14.01 0.26 10.67
C ASP A 111 -15.17 0.77 11.55
N SER A 112 -16.25 1.21 10.90
CA SER A 112 -17.42 1.76 11.57
C SER A 112 -18.45 0.67 11.88
N SER A 113 -19.06 0.72 13.07
CA SER A 113 -20.26 -0.05 13.36
C SER A 113 -21.48 0.63 12.74
N VAL A 114 -22.23 -0.11 11.91
CA VAL A 114 -23.41 0.40 11.22
C VAL A 114 -24.63 -0.47 11.50
N PRO A 115 -25.83 0.11 11.62
CA PRO A 115 -27.04 -0.66 11.86
C PRO A 115 -27.44 -1.45 10.60
N GLU A 116 -28.01 -2.64 10.79
CA GLU A 116 -28.39 -3.53 9.68
C GLU A 116 -29.34 -2.89 8.66
N GLU A 117 -30.20 -1.97 9.10
CA GLU A 117 -31.13 -1.21 8.24
C GLU A 117 -30.44 -0.26 7.26
N SER A 118 -29.20 0.14 7.57
CA SER A 118 -28.35 0.94 6.68
C SER A 118 -27.54 0.07 5.72
N LEU A 119 -27.72 -1.26 5.76
CA LEU A 119 -27.07 -2.21 4.86
C LEU A 119 -28.05 -2.80 3.87
N VAL A 120 -27.56 -2.93 2.66
CA VAL A 120 -28.25 -3.61 1.58
C VAL A 120 -27.28 -4.58 0.94
N ASP A 121 -27.74 -5.81 0.70
CA ASP A 121 -26.94 -6.83 0.04
C ASP A 121 -27.01 -6.67 -1.50
N GLU A 122 -26.71 -7.73 -2.23
CA GLU A 122 -26.74 -7.77 -3.69
C GLU A 122 -28.13 -7.45 -4.29
N LEU A 123 -29.20 -7.42 -3.48
CA LEU A 123 -30.60 -7.26 -3.91
C LEU A 123 -30.92 -8.15 -5.11
N TRP A 124 -30.39 -9.37 -5.11
CA TRP A 124 -30.50 -10.27 -6.23
C TRP A 124 -31.98 -10.58 -6.50
N GLN A 125 -32.41 -10.37 -7.75
CA GLN A 125 -33.80 -10.48 -8.21
C GLN A 125 -34.77 -9.36 -7.77
N ASP A 126 -34.33 -8.38 -6.98
CA ASP A 126 -35.11 -7.16 -6.73
C ASP A 126 -34.64 -6.02 -7.64
N GLN A 127 -35.28 -5.90 -8.80
CA GLN A 127 -34.92 -4.87 -9.78
C GLN A 127 -35.32 -3.47 -9.34
N GLN A 128 -36.44 -3.33 -8.63
CA GLN A 128 -36.97 -2.02 -8.24
C GLN A 128 -36.11 -1.42 -7.12
N ALA A 129 -35.79 -2.19 -6.08
CA ALA A 129 -34.92 -1.72 -5.01
C ALA A 129 -33.52 -1.37 -5.54
N ARG A 130 -32.94 -2.18 -6.43
CA ARG A 130 -31.64 -1.86 -7.05
C ARG A 130 -31.65 -0.54 -7.83
N ARG A 131 -32.73 -0.24 -8.56
CA ARG A 131 -32.87 1.02 -9.29
C ARG A 131 -33.12 2.22 -8.39
N ALA A 132 -33.65 2.01 -7.19
CA ALA A 132 -33.88 3.07 -6.21
C ALA A 132 -32.59 3.50 -5.48
N ILE A 133 -31.54 2.67 -5.52
CA ILE A 133 -30.25 2.97 -4.89
C ILE A 133 -29.52 4.08 -5.65
N GLN A 134 -29.23 5.17 -4.94
CA GLN A 134 -28.35 6.24 -5.41
C GLN A 134 -26.94 5.98 -4.92
N LEU A 135 -26.08 5.50 -5.82
CA LEU A 135 -24.69 5.23 -5.51
C LEU A 135 -23.90 6.52 -5.31
N GLY A 136 -23.01 6.53 -4.32
CA GLY A 136 -22.07 7.62 -4.07
C GLY A 136 -20.93 7.63 -5.10
N GLN A 137 -20.02 8.60 -4.99
CA GLN A 137 -18.82 8.61 -5.83
C GLN A 137 -17.71 7.78 -5.18
N TRP A 138 -16.96 7.03 -5.97
CA TRP A 138 -15.70 6.43 -5.56
C TRP A 138 -14.68 6.53 -6.69
N ALA A 139 -13.40 6.60 -6.35
CA ALA A 139 -12.31 6.50 -7.33
C ALA A 139 -12.23 5.07 -7.89
N GLN A 140 -11.87 4.94 -9.17
CA GLN A 140 -11.65 3.61 -9.74
C GLN A 140 -10.44 2.97 -9.05
N ALA A 141 -10.46 1.64 -8.85
CA ALA A 141 -9.34 0.93 -8.21
C ALA A 141 -7.99 1.22 -8.91
N SER A 142 -7.99 1.38 -10.24
CA SER A 142 -6.80 1.73 -11.03
C SER A 142 -6.34 3.18 -10.90
N GLU A 143 -7.13 4.06 -10.30
CA GLU A 143 -6.79 5.47 -10.05
C GLU A 143 -6.23 5.69 -8.64
N LEU A 144 -6.37 4.69 -7.77
CA LEU A 144 -5.82 4.72 -6.43
C LEU A 144 -4.43 4.08 -6.49
N PRO A 145 -3.36 4.78 -6.09
CA PRO A 145 -2.07 4.12 -5.90
C PRO A 145 -2.26 3.05 -4.81
N GLU A 146 -1.91 1.81 -5.14
CA GLU A 146 -1.80 0.75 -4.14
C GLU A 146 -0.68 1.09 -3.16
N ASP A 147 -0.72 0.50 -1.97
CA ASP A 147 0.31 0.75 -0.95
C ASP A 147 1.72 0.38 -1.51
N ASP A 148 1.78 -0.64 -2.36
CA ASP A 148 2.97 -1.04 -3.11
C ASP A 148 3.35 -0.06 -4.23
N ASP A 149 2.38 0.65 -4.83
CA ASP A 149 2.65 1.68 -5.84
C ASP A 149 3.37 2.89 -5.24
N ILE A 150 3.10 3.20 -3.97
CA ILE A 150 3.77 4.30 -3.25
C ILE A 150 5.29 4.08 -3.25
N LEU A 151 5.73 2.87 -2.90
CA LEU A 151 7.15 2.53 -2.89
C LEU A 151 7.73 2.27 -4.28
N ALA A 152 6.95 1.73 -5.20
CA ALA A 152 7.45 1.41 -6.54
C ALA A 152 7.58 2.64 -7.44
N TYR A 153 6.66 3.61 -7.35
CA TYR A 153 6.54 4.68 -8.35
C TYR A 153 6.50 6.10 -7.76
N TYR A 154 6.04 6.28 -6.53
CA TYR A 154 5.78 7.62 -5.98
C TYR A 154 6.72 8.07 -4.86
N TRP A 155 7.67 7.24 -4.45
CA TRP A 155 8.55 7.57 -3.32
C TRP A 155 9.36 8.85 -3.53
N LEU A 156 9.86 9.11 -4.76
CA LEU A 156 10.54 10.36 -5.11
C LEU A 156 9.65 11.62 -4.99
N GLN A 157 8.34 11.45 -4.99
CA GLN A 157 7.36 12.53 -4.87
C GLN A 157 6.82 12.66 -3.44
N ALA A 158 7.20 11.77 -2.52
CA ALA A 158 6.77 11.79 -1.13
C ALA A 158 7.64 12.78 -0.31
N PRO A 159 7.17 14.00 0.00
CA PRO A 159 7.95 14.92 0.80
C PRO A 159 8.14 14.36 2.21
N TYR A 160 9.38 14.38 2.70
CA TYR A 160 9.70 13.96 4.06
C TYR A 160 9.49 15.10 5.07
N PRO A 161 8.94 14.80 6.26
CA PRO A 161 8.77 15.80 7.32
C PRO A 161 10.12 16.17 7.96
N PRO A 162 10.20 17.31 8.69
CA PRO A 162 11.42 17.71 9.40
C PRO A 162 11.93 16.65 10.39
N GLU A 163 11.04 15.90 11.02
CA GLU A 163 11.38 14.80 11.93
C GLU A 163 12.26 13.74 11.25
N VAL A 164 11.94 13.35 10.01
CA VAL A 164 12.77 12.40 9.25
C VAL A 164 14.15 12.98 8.97
N ASP A 165 14.22 14.28 8.65
CA ASP A 165 15.48 14.96 8.41
C ASP A 165 16.35 15.03 9.68
N GLU A 166 15.74 15.36 10.82
CA GLU A 166 16.41 15.41 12.13
C GLU A 166 16.95 14.04 12.56
N ILE A 167 16.16 12.97 12.35
CA ILE A 167 16.55 11.60 12.71
C ILE A 167 17.69 11.08 11.82
N LEU A 168 17.61 11.31 10.50
CA LEU A 168 18.54 10.69 9.55
C LEU A 168 19.80 11.51 9.28
N SER A 169 19.75 12.84 9.43
CA SER A 169 20.88 13.75 9.14
C SER A 169 22.20 13.38 9.81
N PRO A 170 22.23 12.95 11.10
CA PRO A 170 23.47 12.53 11.76
C PRO A 170 24.18 11.36 11.06
N TYR A 171 23.45 10.56 10.28
CA TYR A 171 23.93 9.30 9.71
C TYR A 171 24.20 9.38 8.20
N ARG A 172 24.36 10.59 7.65
CA ARG A 172 24.58 10.77 6.21
C ARG A 172 25.81 10.03 5.68
N GLU A 173 26.92 10.07 6.43
CA GLU A 173 28.16 9.38 6.06
C GLU A 173 28.00 7.86 6.14
N LEU A 174 27.28 7.37 7.15
CA LEU A 174 26.90 5.96 7.29
C LEU A 174 26.09 5.48 6.08
N PHE A 175 25.11 6.26 5.62
CA PHE A 175 24.33 5.88 4.44
C PHE A 175 25.15 5.88 3.15
N SER A 176 26.10 6.82 3.01
CA SER A 176 27.05 6.80 1.88
C SER A 176 27.87 5.51 1.89
N TYR A 177 28.39 5.11 3.05
CA TYR A 177 29.09 3.83 3.22
C TYR A 177 28.22 2.63 2.83
N LEU A 178 26.97 2.60 3.31
CA LEU A 178 26.04 1.50 3.05
C LEU A 178 25.62 1.38 1.58
N ILE A 179 25.54 2.50 0.87
CA ILE A 179 25.24 2.54 -0.57
C ILE A 179 26.36 1.89 -1.38
N ASP A 180 27.61 2.19 -1.03
CA ASP A 180 28.79 1.68 -1.73
C ASP A 180 29.14 0.25 -1.31
N LEU A 181 28.52 -0.27 -0.24
CA LEU A 181 28.77 -1.60 0.29
C LEU A 181 28.32 -2.70 -0.67
N THR A 182 29.28 -3.31 -1.36
CA THR A 182 29.04 -4.46 -2.25
C THR A 182 29.40 -5.77 -1.55
N PHE A 183 28.43 -6.69 -1.44
CA PHE A 183 28.64 -8.04 -0.87
C PHE A 183 29.22 -9.05 -1.89
N THR A 184 29.92 -8.59 -2.92
CA THR A 184 30.45 -9.41 -4.02
C THR A 184 31.94 -9.66 -3.84
N GLY A 185 32.36 -10.51 -2.90
CA GLY A 185 33.78 -10.86 -2.72
C GLY A 185 34.15 -11.34 -1.31
N PRO A 186 35.45 -11.56 -1.02
CA PRO A 186 35.94 -11.92 0.33
C PRO A 186 35.55 -10.89 1.41
N ASP A 187 35.25 -9.66 0.99
CA ASP A 187 34.74 -8.55 1.82
C ASP A 187 33.36 -8.84 2.44
N ALA A 188 32.60 -9.80 1.90
CA ALA A 188 31.35 -10.25 2.48
C ALA A 188 31.51 -10.96 3.84
N THR A 189 32.73 -11.39 4.17
CA THR A 189 33.04 -12.28 5.31
C THR A 189 34.07 -11.71 6.28
N SER A 190 34.61 -10.52 6.04
CA SER A 190 35.55 -9.87 6.98
C SER A 190 34.82 -8.81 7.81
N PRO A 191 34.45 -9.12 9.07
CA PRO A 191 33.85 -8.15 9.99
C PRO A 191 34.85 -7.08 10.48
N ASP A 192 36.15 -7.32 10.31
CA ASP A 192 37.24 -6.48 10.86
C ASP A 192 37.41 -5.12 10.14
N LEU A 193 36.67 -4.89 9.06
CA LEU A 193 36.73 -3.67 8.25
C LEU A 193 35.52 -2.74 8.43
N ASP A 194 34.51 -3.15 9.19
CA ASP A 194 33.33 -2.31 9.42
C ASP A 194 33.60 -1.30 10.53
N PRO A 195 33.51 0.02 10.24
CA PRO A 195 33.62 1.02 11.28
C PRO A 195 32.38 1.08 12.20
N PHE A 196 31.33 0.31 11.92
CA PHE A 196 30.03 0.40 12.59
C PHE A 196 29.40 -0.98 12.84
N GLU A 197 28.83 -1.18 14.03
CA GLU A 197 28.03 -2.38 14.35
C GLU A 197 26.60 -2.25 13.79
N ILE A 198 26.43 -2.53 12.50
CA ILE A 198 25.14 -2.34 11.80
C ILE A 198 24.35 -3.66 11.77
N PRO A 199 23.18 -3.77 12.45
CA PRO A 199 22.39 -5.00 12.52
C PRO A 199 21.97 -5.53 11.14
N ALA A 200 21.55 -4.63 10.24
CA ALA A 200 21.15 -4.97 8.88
C ALA A 200 22.30 -5.60 8.07
N VAL A 201 23.52 -5.06 8.17
CA VAL A 201 24.71 -5.63 7.53
C VAL A 201 25.01 -7.02 8.11
N ASN A 202 24.99 -7.14 9.43
CA ASN A 202 25.26 -8.39 10.13
C ASN A 202 24.26 -9.49 9.75
N ALA A 203 22.99 -9.14 9.59
CA ALA A 203 21.96 -10.07 9.11
C ALA A 203 22.26 -10.58 7.70
N VAL A 204 22.68 -9.68 6.79
CA VAL A 204 23.09 -10.07 5.43
C VAL A 204 24.30 -11.00 5.47
N ARG A 205 25.34 -10.69 6.25
CA ARG A 205 26.53 -11.54 6.40
C ARG A 205 26.20 -12.92 6.95
N LYS A 206 25.39 -13.01 8.01
CA LYS A 206 24.94 -14.28 8.58
C LYS A 206 24.21 -15.14 7.54
N ARG A 207 23.32 -14.52 6.74
CA ARG A 207 22.63 -15.21 5.63
C ARG A 207 23.61 -15.71 4.56
N LEU A 208 24.60 -14.89 4.17
CA LEU A 208 25.64 -15.27 3.21
C LEU A 208 26.49 -16.44 3.72
N ALA A 209 26.91 -16.42 4.98
CA ALA A 209 27.70 -17.49 5.58
C ALA A 209 26.94 -18.82 5.71
N SER A 210 25.63 -18.76 5.96
CA SER A 210 24.77 -19.95 6.10
C SER A 210 24.32 -20.58 4.78
N SER A 211 24.43 -19.87 3.65
CA SER A 211 23.85 -20.31 2.38
C SER A 211 24.90 -20.96 1.47
N SER A 212 24.85 -22.29 1.38
CA SER A 212 25.69 -23.08 0.48
C SER A 212 25.25 -22.90 -0.99
N ARG A 213 26.04 -22.12 -1.74
CA ARG A 213 26.08 -22.00 -3.22
C ARG A 213 24.84 -21.38 -3.89
N ASP A 214 25.13 -20.36 -4.71
CA ASP A 214 24.23 -19.60 -5.60
C ASP A 214 23.51 -18.39 -4.99
N LEU A 215 24.27 -17.56 -4.27
CA LEU A 215 23.81 -16.35 -3.56
C LEU A 215 23.77 -15.07 -4.42
N THR A 216 24.54 -15.01 -5.51
CA THR A 216 24.68 -13.79 -6.31
C THR A 216 23.38 -13.43 -7.03
N SER A 217 22.54 -14.41 -7.37
CA SER A 217 21.24 -14.19 -8.03
C SER A 217 20.11 -13.88 -7.04
N ARG A 218 20.17 -14.42 -5.81
CA ARG A 218 19.13 -14.21 -4.79
C ARG A 218 19.33 -12.94 -3.97
N PHE A 219 20.55 -12.53 -3.63
CA PHE A 219 20.76 -11.28 -2.87
C PHE A 219 20.71 -10.01 -3.72
N LEU A 220 21.05 -10.10 -5.01
CA LEU A 220 20.79 -9.00 -5.95
C LEU A 220 19.30 -8.92 -6.36
N GLY A 221 18.49 -9.96 -6.07
CA GLY A 221 17.10 -10.09 -6.53
C GLY A 221 16.01 -10.12 -5.43
N GLU A 222 16.30 -10.54 -4.20
CA GLU A 222 15.38 -10.58 -3.07
C GLU A 222 15.84 -9.54 -2.04
N GLY A 223 15.14 -8.40 -2.01
CA GLY A 223 15.43 -7.32 -1.07
C GLY A 223 15.20 -7.72 0.38
N ILE A 224 15.77 -6.96 1.31
CA ILE A 224 15.37 -6.99 2.72
C ILE A 224 13.96 -6.38 2.77
N LEU A 225 12.94 -7.21 2.99
CA LEU A 225 11.53 -6.81 3.03
C LEU A 225 10.99 -6.65 4.47
N ASP A 226 11.88 -6.72 5.46
CA ASP A 226 11.55 -6.53 6.85
C ASP A 226 11.48 -5.02 7.12
N TYR A 227 10.28 -4.42 7.14
CA TYR A 227 10.09 -2.97 7.32
C TYR A 227 9.41 -2.58 8.64
N GLY A 228 9.16 -3.54 9.54
CA GLY A 228 8.45 -3.22 10.78
C GLY A 228 6.99 -2.79 10.52
N ASP A 229 6.44 -2.04 11.48
CA ASP A 229 5.07 -1.52 11.46
C ASP A 229 4.95 -0.11 10.85
N ILE A 230 6.02 0.39 10.21
CA ILE A 230 6.01 1.72 9.59
C ILE A 230 5.05 1.75 8.40
N SER A 231 4.42 2.90 8.16
CA SER A 231 3.56 3.05 6.99
C SER A 231 4.37 3.08 5.68
N TYR A 232 3.77 2.62 4.58
CA TYR A 232 4.35 2.74 3.24
C TYR A 232 4.72 4.19 2.86
N LEU A 233 3.93 5.17 3.36
CA LEU A 233 4.24 6.58 3.17
C LEU A 233 5.51 6.99 3.93
N THR A 234 5.63 6.59 5.20
CA THR A 234 6.84 6.83 6.00
C THR A 234 8.06 6.23 5.32
N HIS A 235 7.95 4.98 4.86
CA HIS A 235 9.03 4.30 4.17
C HIS A 235 9.42 5.03 2.87
N ALA A 236 8.44 5.47 2.07
CA ALA A 236 8.69 6.31 0.90
C ALA A 236 9.39 7.64 1.24
N GLN A 237 9.07 8.26 2.37
CA GLN A 237 9.71 9.49 2.85
C GLN A 237 11.17 9.25 3.26
N LEU A 238 11.47 8.13 3.92
CA LEU A 238 12.85 7.74 4.25
C LEU A 238 13.69 7.56 2.98
N LEU A 239 13.16 6.82 2.00
CA LEU A 239 13.81 6.64 0.70
C LEU A 239 14.04 7.98 0.00
N ASN A 240 13.02 8.84 -0.02
CA ASN A 240 13.11 10.18 -0.61
C ASN A 240 14.23 11.00 0.04
N TRP A 241 14.32 10.96 1.37
CA TRP A 241 15.36 11.64 2.11
C TRP A 241 16.75 11.17 1.71
N ILE A 242 16.97 9.85 1.66
CA ILE A 242 18.26 9.25 1.26
C ILE A 242 18.66 9.75 -0.13
N HIS A 243 17.75 9.68 -1.09
CA HIS A 243 17.99 10.11 -2.47
C HIS A 243 18.44 11.58 -2.56
N HIS A 244 17.85 12.48 -1.76
CA HIS A 244 18.17 13.91 -1.85
C HIS A 244 19.37 14.34 -1.01
N ASN A 245 19.66 13.64 0.10
CA ASN A 245 20.62 14.11 1.09
C ASN A 245 21.91 13.28 1.17
N VAL A 246 21.92 12.04 0.67
CA VAL A 246 23.09 11.17 0.73
C VAL A 246 23.90 11.30 -0.56
N PRO A 247 25.22 11.57 -0.48
CA PRO A 247 26.09 11.59 -1.65
C PRO A 247 26.05 10.26 -2.40
N GLY A 248 26.00 10.32 -3.74
CA GLY A 248 25.98 9.13 -4.58
C GLY A 248 24.61 8.46 -4.72
N ALA A 249 23.60 8.87 -3.93
CA ALA A 249 22.26 8.30 -3.99
C ALA A 249 21.45 8.75 -5.23
N GLN A 250 21.77 9.91 -5.80
CA GLN A 250 21.02 10.52 -6.92
C GLN A 250 21.22 9.75 -8.25
N ASP A 251 22.38 9.12 -8.41
CA ASP A 251 22.76 8.39 -9.64
C ASP A 251 22.29 6.92 -9.62
N LEU A 252 21.64 6.50 -8.55
CA LEU A 252 21.18 5.13 -8.34
C LEU A 252 19.74 4.96 -8.81
N THR A 253 19.48 3.87 -9.52
CA THR A 253 18.10 3.46 -9.80
C THR A 253 17.41 3.03 -8.52
N THR A 254 16.08 3.16 -8.43
CA THR A 254 15.27 2.71 -7.28
C THR A 254 15.66 1.30 -6.79
N ARG A 255 15.99 0.40 -7.72
CA ARG A 255 16.40 -1.00 -7.44
C ARG A 255 17.74 -1.16 -6.71
N LYS A 256 18.55 -0.11 -6.67
CA LYS A 256 19.84 -0.08 -5.96
C LYS A 256 19.72 0.49 -4.54
N ILE A 257 18.58 1.09 -4.18
CA ILE A 257 18.34 1.60 -2.82
C ILE A 257 17.24 0.76 -2.16
N LEU A 258 16.07 0.66 -2.80
CA LEU A 258 14.92 -0.08 -2.27
C LEU A 258 15.27 -1.56 -2.04
N GLY A 259 14.94 -2.06 -0.84
CA GLY A 259 15.20 -3.43 -0.42
C GLY A 259 16.69 -3.75 -0.21
N ARG A 260 17.55 -2.73 -0.11
CA ARG A 260 18.98 -2.91 0.22
C ARG A 260 19.25 -2.63 1.70
N VAL A 261 20.50 -2.83 2.09
CA VAL A 261 20.94 -2.61 3.47
C VAL A 261 20.75 -1.15 3.89
N THR A 262 21.03 -0.18 3.01
CA THR A 262 20.79 1.24 3.27
C THR A 262 19.33 1.51 3.62
N ASP A 263 18.41 0.96 2.84
CA ASP A 263 16.97 1.11 3.04
C ASP A 263 16.51 0.45 4.35
N ALA A 264 16.86 -0.83 4.53
CA ALA A 264 16.51 -1.56 5.73
C ALA A 264 17.06 -0.90 7.01
N HIS A 265 18.28 -0.37 6.96
CA HIS A 265 18.89 0.28 8.12
C HIS A 265 18.33 1.69 8.37
N ALA A 266 17.89 2.41 7.34
CA ALA A 266 17.17 3.67 7.53
C ALA A 266 15.86 3.46 8.28
N VAL A 267 15.15 2.36 7.98
CA VAL A 267 13.98 1.92 8.76
C VAL A 267 14.35 1.61 10.21
N THR A 268 15.45 0.90 10.44
CA THR A 268 15.95 0.61 11.80
C THR A 268 16.21 1.88 12.59
N ILE A 269 16.92 2.85 12.01
CA ILE A 269 17.24 4.13 12.65
C ILE A 269 15.95 4.89 12.98
N TYR A 270 14.99 4.91 12.05
CA TYR A 270 13.70 5.55 12.27
C TYR A 270 12.91 4.90 13.41
N ILE A 271 12.84 3.56 13.44
CA ILE A 271 12.17 2.81 14.52
C ILE A 271 12.86 3.08 15.86
N ALA A 272 14.20 3.05 15.90
CA ALA A 272 14.97 3.33 17.11
C ALA A 272 14.64 4.70 17.70
N ALA A 273 14.51 5.73 16.86
CA ALA A 273 14.12 7.07 17.29
C ALA A 273 12.64 7.18 17.69
N ALA A 274 11.74 6.65 16.86
CA ALA A 274 10.29 6.78 17.06
C ALA A 274 9.77 5.98 18.27
N LYS A 275 10.42 4.84 18.57
CA LYS A 275 10.02 3.91 19.63
C LYS A 275 11.04 3.79 20.75
N GLU A 276 11.98 4.72 20.87
CA GLU A 276 13.09 4.68 21.83
C GLU A 276 12.63 4.27 23.24
N LYS A 277 11.60 4.94 23.77
CA LYS A 277 11.07 4.67 25.11
C LYS A 277 10.48 3.27 25.27
N GLU A 278 9.81 2.77 24.23
CA GLU A 278 9.21 1.43 24.24
C GLU A 278 10.28 0.35 24.18
N LEU A 279 11.30 0.55 23.32
CA LEU A 279 12.43 -0.35 23.18
C LEU A 279 13.27 -0.41 24.47
N ILE A 280 13.58 0.74 25.08
CA ILE A 280 14.29 0.79 26.37
C ILE A 280 13.51 0.09 27.47
N ALA A 281 12.20 0.33 27.56
CA ALA A 281 11.37 -0.31 28.58
C ALA A 281 11.23 -1.83 28.39
N GLY A 282 11.38 -2.33 27.15
CA GLY A 282 11.34 -3.75 26.82
C GLY A 282 12.69 -4.46 26.93
N CYS A 283 13.80 -3.73 27.03
CA CYS A 283 15.15 -4.27 27.08
C CYS A 283 15.60 -4.47 28.54
N GLU A 284 15.77 -5.72 28.98
CA GLU A 284 16.17 -6.03 30.36
C GLU A 284 17.61 -5.60 30.67
N ASP A 285 18.49 -5.55 29.65
CA ASP A 285 19.93 -5.31 29.78
C ASP A 285 20.36 -3.93 29.24
N PHE A 286 19.46 -2.94 29.18
CA PHE A 286 19.81 -1.62 28.66
C PHE A 286 20.82 -0.89 29.57
N PRO A 287 22.01 -0.48 29.06
CA PRO A 287 23.05 0.10 29.89
C PRO A 287 22.75 1.57 30.18
N GLU A 288 22.08 1.87 31.30
CA GLU A 288 21.77 3.24 31.72
C GLU A 288 23.04 4.11 31.87
N ASP A 289 24.15 3.53 32.32
CA ASP A 289 25.45 4.19 32.50
C ASP A 289 26.42 3.98 31.32
N GLY A 290 25.96 3.36 30.22
CA GLY A 290 26.76 3.12 29.02
C GLY A 290 27.12 4.41 28.26
N THR A 291 28.13 4.30 27.41
CA THR A 291 28.49 5.35 26.45
C THR A 291 27.35 5.59 25.46
N ALA A 292 27.35 6.76 24.81
CA ALA A 292 26.34 7.09 23.80
C ALA A 292 26.32 6.08 22.64
N GLU A 293 27.50 5.60 22.25
CA GLU A 293 27.68 4.61 21.18
C GLU A 293 27.14 3.23 21.58
N GLU A 294 27.45 2.75 22.80
CA GLU A 294 26.92 1.47 23.30
C GLU A 294 25.39 1.48 23.38
N LYS A 295 24.81 2.58 23.89
CA LYS A 295 23.35 2.75 23.95
C LYS A 295 22.72 2.73 22.57
N GLN A 296 23.34 3.42 21.62
CA GLN A 296 22.86 3.48 20.24
C GLN A 296 22.94 2.12 19.55
N ASN A 297 24.02 1.37 19.74
CA ASN A 297 24.18 0.03 19.16
C ASN A 297 23.10 -0.93 19.67
N ILE A 298 22.81 -0.89 20.98
CA ILE A 298 21.74 -1.70 21.57
C ILE A 298 20.37 -1.26 21.05
N LEU A 299 20.10 0.05 20.99
CA LEU A 299 18.85 0.56 20.42
C LEU A 299 18.65 0.12 18.97
N TRP A 300 19.72 0.10 18.16
CA TRP A 300 19.65 -0.39 16.79
C TRP A 300 19.41 -1.88 16.70
N GLN A 301 20.00 -2.69 17.60
CA GLN A 301 19.74 -4.13 17.67
C GLN A 301 18.28 -4.40 18.03
N GLU A 302 17.76 -3.77 19.08
CA GLU A 302 16.37 -3.89 19.50
C GLU A 302 15.39 -3.41 18.41
N ALA A 303 15.69 -2.27 17.77
CA ALA A 303 14.89 -1.76 16.66
C ALA A 303 14.90 -2.69 15.44
N TRP A 304 16.03 -3.35 15.16
CA TRP A 304 16.14 -4.32 14.08
C TRP A 304 15.33 -5.59 14.38
N GLU A 305 15.40 -6.10 15.60
CA GLU A 305 14.58 -7.23 16.02
C GLU A 305 13.09 -6.89 15.98
N TYR A 306 12.72 -5.70 16.43
CA TYR A 306 11.36 -5.18 16.30
C TYR A 306 10.91 -5.16 14.84
N GLN A 307 11.72 -4.58 13.96
CA GLN A 307 11.50 -4.48 12.51
C GLN A 307 11.27 -5.85 11.86
N CYS A 308 12.05 -6.86 12.24
CA CYS A 308 11.90 -8.22 11.73
C CYS A 308 10.67 -8.94 12.30
N ASN A 309 10.27 -8.67 13.54
CA ASN A 309 9.17 -9.38 14.20
C ASN A 309 7.78 -8.76 13.94
N HIS A 310 7.74 -7.47 13.60
CA HIS A 310 6.50 -6.72 13.37
C HIS A 310 6.34 -6.45 11.89
N HIS A 311 6.05 -7.46 11.07
CA HIS A 311 5.81 -7.21 9.65
C HIS A 311 4.60 -6.28 9.45
N LEU A 312 4.76 -5.30 8.54
CA LEU A 312 3.68 -4.59 7.85
C LEU A 312 2.53 -5.55 7.66
N VAL A 313 1.43 -5.31 8.38
CA VAL A 313 0.29 -6.21 8.50
C VAL A 313 -0.18 -6.63 7.10
N GLN A 314 0.31 -7.76 6.62
CA GLN A 314 -0.32 -8.47 5.52
C GLN A 314 -1.72 -8.77 6.03
N PRO A 315 -2.80 -8.35 5.33
CA PRO A 315 -4.12 -8.76 5.72
C PRO A 315 -4.12 -10.28 5.73
N LYS A 316 -4.35 -10.88 6.90
CA LYS A 316 -4.60 -12.33 7.01
C LYS A 316 -5.67 -12.67 5.97
N GLY A 317 -5.27 -13.49 4.99
CA GLY A 317 -6.12 -13.94 3.89
C GLY A 317 -7.36 -14.67 4.38
#